data_AF-A0ABD7QCX0-F1
#
_entry.id   AF-A0ABD7QCX0-F1
#
_cell.length_a   1.000
_cell.length_b   1.000
_cell.length_c   1.000
_cell.angle_alpha   90.00
_cell.angle_beta   90.00
_cell.angle_gamma   90.00
#
_symmetry.space_group_name_H-M   'P 1'
#
loop_
_entity.id
_entity.type
_entity.pdbx_description
1 polymer ?
#
loop_
_entity_poly.entity_id
_entity_poly.type
_entity_poly.pdbx_seq_one_letter_code
_entity_poly.pdbx_strand_id
1 'polypeptide(L)'
;MDNARNAGTTNTTRDSLVRVVATAENTSWVTPADNAEFTLNADATIPEIVFEFRTEATGPYQWSWAISWDAKRSGLRERTRGTTVLRAFSDAGEFSSTEKRWTVNFGEEKLLGGKLVVSVKIGELIIKRNIKIKGQNPIVTDLHAFIDTLENSSGLKKLLAHESFNKQFINLDGEPIVSFDQGYGMAQMTNPAPDYTTTWSWKANIKAGNDLFQAKREQAIRHLSQHGTYTDDMVEREAIALWNGGYYYKWDDTTSSWVRKYNHLCDSNTGNIGWNMNNPTNAGQTEEQLHNRDQSTYASGSAGQSADHAWVYSGLCYADKVYGE
;
A
#
# COMPACT_ATOMS: atom_id res chain seq x y z
N MET A 1 5.60 1.24 68.44
CA MET A 1 6.33 1.79 67.27
C MET A 1 7.32 0.74 66.85
N ASP A 2 6.91 -0.16 65.95
CA ASP A 2 7.76 -1.21 65.42
C ASP A 2 8.47 -0.70 64.17
N ASN A 3 9.79 -0.54 64.27
CA ASN A 3 10.66 -0.35 63.11
C ASN A 3 11.11 -1.72 62.62
N ALA A 4 10.53 -2.17 61.51
CA ALA A 4 10.99 -3.33 60.77
C ALA A 4 12.40 -3.05 60.20
N ARG A 5 13.41 -3.74 60.74
CA ARG A 5 14.75 -3.82 60.13
C ARG A 5 14.73 -4.94 59.10
N ASN A 6 14.62 -4.58 57.82
CA ASN A 6 14.96 -5.48 56.72
C ASN A 6 16.48 -5.69 56.73
N ALA A 7 16.93 -6.81 57.29
CA ALA A 7 18.31 -7.26 57.18
C ALA A 7 18.51 -7.87 55.79
N GLY A 8 19.12 -7.11 54.89
CA GLY A 8 19.72 -7.67 53.69
C GLY A 8 20.88 -8.58 54.10
N THR A 9 20.74 -9.88 53.92
CA THR A 9 21.82 -10.84 54.09
C THR A 9 22.75 -10.76 52.88
N THR A 10 23.92 -10.14 53.05
CA THR A 10 25.02 -10.23 52.09
C THR A 10 25.76 -11.56 52.29
N ASN A 11 25.97 -12.27 51.19
CA ASN A 11 26.71 -13.53 51.14
C ASN A 11 28.21 -13.25 51.41
N THR A 12 28.77 -13.85 52.46
CA THR A 12 30.15 -13.62 52.95
C THR A 12 31.17 -14.64 52.42
N THR A 13 30.83 -15.46 51.45
CA THR A 13 31.74 -16.49 50.92
C THR A 13 32.63 -15.91 49.81
N ARG A 14 33.95 -15.85 50.04
CA ARG A 14 34.94 -15.63 48.96
C ARG A 14 34.75 -16.76 47.93
N ASP A 15 34.62 -16.39 46.66
CA ASP A 15 34.40 -17.25 45.49
C ASP A 15 32.97 -17.81 45.26
N SER A 16 31.93 -17.35 45.99
CA SER A 16 30.56 -17.70 45.60
C SER A 16 30.05 -16.81 44.47
N LEU A 17 30.14 -17.30 43.23
CA LEU A 17 29.39 -16.74 42.10
C LEU A 17 27.92 -17.14 42.23
N VAL A 18 27.10 -16.33 42.90
CA VAL A 18 25.64 -16.51 42.85
C VAL A 18 25.17 -16.11 41.45
N ARG A 19 24.99 -17.10 40.58
CA ARG A 19 24.40 -16.89 39.25
C ARG A 19 22.89 -16.75 39.41
N VAL A 20 22.38 -15.53 39.29
CA VAL A 20 20.93 -15.29 39.22
C VAL A 20 20.42 -15.84 37.89
N VAL A 21 19.51 -16.81 37.97
CA VAL A 21 18.84 -17.42 36.80
C VAL A 21 17.52 -16.69 36.56
N ALA A 22 17.21 -16.41 35.29
CA ALA A 22 15.91 -15.87 34.93
C ALA A 22 14.81 -16.92 35.11
N THR A 23 13.75 -16.54 35.79
CA THR A 23 12.53 -17.33 35.99
C THR A 23 11.32 -16.49 35.60
N ALA A 24 10.16 -17.13 35.42
CA ALA A 24 8.92 -16.42 35.15
C ALA A 24 8.49 -15.48 36.30
N GLU A 25 8.96 -15.73 37.52
CA GLU A 25 8.64 -14.93 38.72
C GLU A 25 9.46 -13.64 38.82
N ASN A 26 10.70 -13.64 38.31
CA ASN A 26 11.61 -12.49 38.38
C ASN A 26 11.81 -11.78 37.03
N THR A 27 11.10 -12.20 35.98
CA THR A 27 11.22 -11.65 34.63
C THR A 27 9.86 -11.30 34.04
N SER A 28 9.69 -10.04 33.66
CA SER A 28 8.41 -9.55 33.11
C SER A 28 8.64 -8.42 32.11
N TRP A 29 7.67 -8.21 31.21
CA TRP A 29 7.67 -7.04 30.34
C TRP A 29 7.22 -5.79 31.07
N VAL A 30 7.80 -4.66 30.69
CA VAL A 30 7.43 -3.31 31.16
C VAL A 30 6.58 -2.60 30.11
N THR A 31 7.06 -2.56 28.87
CA THR A 31 6.38 -1.91 27.74
C THR A 31 6.72 -2.64 26.44
N PRO A 32 5.84 -2.58 25.44
CA PRO A 32 4.44 -2.15 25.51
C PRO A 32 3.54 -3.19 26.20
N ALA A 33 2.27 -2.83 26.43
CA ALA A 33 1.25 -3.80 26.81
C ALA A 33 1.09 -4.88 25.72
N ASP A 34 0.66 -6.09 26.10
CA ASP A 34 0.39 -7.12 25.08
C ASP A 34 -0.78 -6.69 24.20
N ASN A 35 -0.67 -6.96 22.90
CA ASN A 35 -1.63 -6.59 21.87
C ASN A 35 -1.87 -5.07 21.77
N ALA A 36 -0.92 -4.24 22.23
CA ALA A 36 -0.96 -2.81 21.99
C ALA A 36 -0.97 -2.51 20.47
N GLU A 37 -1.62 -1.42 20.10
CA GLU A 37 -1.68 -0.96 18.72
C GLU A 37 -0.89 0.34 18.56
N PHE A 38 -0.10 0.41 17.49
CA PHE A 38 0.65 1.58 17.09
C PHE A 38 0.29 1.94 15.66
N THR A 39 0.39 3.22 15.32
CA THR A 39 0.06 3.73 13.99
C THR A 39 1.29 4.41 13.40
N LEU A 40 1.66 4.04 12.18
CA LEU A 40 2.71 4.73 11.42
C LEU A 40 2.36 6.21 11.30
N ASN A 41 3.34 7.09 11.40
CA ASN A 41 3.12 8.52 11.29
C ASN A 41 2.67 8.90 9.87
N ALA A 42 1.94 10.01 9.76
CA ALA A 42 1.44 10.53 8.49
C ALA A 42 2.55 10.78 7.44
N ASP A 43 3.80 10.98 7.86
CA ASP A 43 4.96 11.18 6.99
C ASP A 43 5.65 9.88 6.53
N ALA A 44 5.00 8.73 6.73
CA ALA A 44 5.52 7.38 6.45
C ALA A 44 6.76 7.02 7.28
N THR A 45 6.72 7.30 8.58
CA THR A 45 7.75 6.88 9.55
C THR A 45 7.17 6.01 10.66
N ILE A 46 8.02 5.20 11.30
CA ILE A 46 7.61 4.39 12.46
C ILE A 46 7.57 5.32 13.69
N PRO A 47 6.48 5.35 14.48
CA PRO A 47 6.49 6.06 15.76
C PRO A 47 7.53 5.45 16.70
N GLU A 48 7.90 6.15 17.76
CA GLU A 48 8.76 5.53 18.76
C GLU A 48 8.02 4.37 19.45
N ILE A 49 8.46 3.14 19.19
CA ILE A 49 7.93 1.92 19.84
C ILE A 49 9.05 1.29 20.64
N VAL A 50 8.94 1.37 21.97
CA VAL A 50 9.96 0.86 22.89
C VAL A 50 9.49 -0.42 23.56
N PHE A 51 10.26 -1.48 23.33
CA PHE A 51 10.17 -2.74 24.05
C PHE A 51 11.12 -2.71 25.24
N GLU A 52 10.62 -2.95 26.45
CA GLU A 52 11.43 -3.01 27.66
C GLU A 52 10.94 -4.15 28.55
N PHE A 53 11.88 -4.87 29.15
CA PHE A 53 11.59 -5.90 30.14
C PHE A 53 12.42 -5.69 31.41
N ARG A 54 12.01 -6.33 32.50
CA ARG A 54 12.74 -6.40 33.77
C ARG A 54 13.18 -7.83 33.99
N THR A 55 14.41 -7.98 34.46
CA THR A 55 14.98 -9.22 34.96
C THR A 55 16.13 -8.90 35.91
N GLU A 56 16.40 -9.79 36.84
CA GLU A 56 17.59 -9.77 37.68
C GLU A 56 18.77 -10.54 37.05
N ALA A 57 18.49 -11.38 36.04
CA ALA A 57 19.53 -12.12 35.34
C ALA A 57 20.44 -11.19 34.53
N THR A 58 21.72 -11.49 34.50
CA THR A 58 22.70 -10.74 33.71
C THR A 58 22.61 -11.12 32.23
N GLY A 59 22.78 -10.14 31.36
CA GLY A 59 22.88 -10.35 29.91
C GLY A 59 24.18 -11.04 29.49
N PRO A 60 24.43 -11.17 28.17
CA PRO A 60 23.63 -10.60 27.08
C PRO A 60 22.27 -11.31 26.90
N TYR A 61 21.30 -10.57 26.37
CA TYR A 61 19.98 -11.06 26.00
C TYR A 61 19.88 -11.21 24.49
N GLN A 62 19.32 -12.33 24.03
CA GLN A 62 19.07 -12.52 22.60
C GLN A 62 17.68 -12.02 22.27
N TRP A 63 17.62 -10.93 21.51
CA TRP A 63 16.40 -10.35 20.98
C TRP A 63 16.10 -10.95 19.62
N SER A 64 14.82 -11.19 19.35
CA SER A 64 14.33 -11.51 18.01
C SER A 64 12.99 -10.86 17.79
N TRP A 65 12.71 -10.51 16.55
CA TRP A 65 11.44 -9.97 16.13
C TRP A 65 10.99 -10.65 14.84
N ALA A 66 9.68 -10.82 14.71
CA ALA A 66 9.04 -11.30 13.49
C ALA A 66 7.77 -10.47 13.25
N ILE A 67 7.64 -9.91 12.05
CA ILE A 67 6.47 -9.14 11.63
C ILE A 67 5.81 -9.79 10.44
N SER A 68 4.48 -9.86 10.45
CA SER A 68 3.73 -10.44 9.34
C SER A 68 2.40 -9.76 9.08
N TRP A 69 1.95 -9.84 7.83
CA TRP A 69 0.67 -9.33 7.38
C TRP A 69 0.11 -10.21 6.26
N ASP A 70 -1.11 -10.68 6.46
CA ASP A 70 -1.90 -11.40 5.46
C ASP A 70 -2.69 -10.38 4.64
N ALA A 71 -2.26 -10.12 3.41
CA ALA A 71 -2.91 -9.19 2.51
C ALA A 71 -4.25 -9.75 2.02
N LYS A 72 -5.33 -9.28 2.65
CA LYS A 72 -6.71 -9.64 2.31
C LYS A 72 -7.35 -8.55 1.47
N ARG A 73 -8.17 -8.97 0.50
CA ARG A 73 -8.96 -8.07 -0.35
C ARG A 73 -9.83 -7.13 0.50
N SER A 74 -9.72 -5.82 0.24
CA SER A 74 -10.58 -4.79 0.83
C SER A 74 -11.52 -4.15 -0.20
N GLY A 75 -11.01 -3.84 -1.39
CA GLY A 75 -11.57 -2.77 -2.22
C GLY A 75 -11.36 -1.39 -1.58
N LEU A 76 -12.10 -0.37 -2.03
CA LEU A 76 -11.95 1.02 -1.56
C LEU A 76 -12.93 1.44 -0.44
N ARG A 77 -13.96 0.62 -0.20
CA ARG A 77 -15.01 0.90 0.80
C ARG A 77 -14.53 0.54 2.20
N GLU A 78 -14.91 1.37 3.18
CA GLU A 78 -14.66 1.11 4.60
C GLU A 78 -15.60 0.00 5.10
N ARG A 79 -15.13 -1.25 5.02
CA ARG A 79 -15.85 -2.44 5.48
C ARG A 79 -14.88 -3.52 5.90
N THR A 80 -15.36 -4.49 6.67
CA THR A 80 -14.58 -5.68 7.00
C THR A 80 -14.09 -6.37 5.73
N ARG A 81 -12.81 -6.76 5.73
CA ARG A 81 -12.18 -7.49 4.63
C ARG A 81 -12.78 -8.89 4.46
N GLY A 82 -12.63 -9.44 3.26
CA GLY A 82 -12.88 -10.86 3.02
C GLY A 82 -11.89 -11.75 3.78
N THR A 83 -12.14 -13.05 3.79
CA THR A 83 -11.27 -14.03 4.45
C THR A 83 -10.10 -14.48 3.57
N THR A 84 -10.22 -14.33 2.25
CA THR A 84 -9.20 -14.73 1.28
C THR A 84 -7.94 -13.90 1.41
N VAL A 85 -6.83 -14.57 1.70
CA VAL A 85 -5.47 -14.01 1.67
C VAL A 85 -4.95 -14.12 0.24
N LEU A 86 -4.64 -12.98 -0.37
CA LEU A 86 -4.06 -12.92 -1.71
C LEU A 86 -2.54 -13.07 -1.68
N ARG A 87 -1.91 -12.57 -0.62
CA ARG A 87 -0.46 -12.70 -0.38
C ARG A 87 -0.14 -12.60 1.10
N ALA A 88 0.85 -13.36 1.57
CA ALA A 88 1.40 -13.21 2.91
C ALA A 88 2.75 -12.49 2.82
N PHE A 89 2.95 -11.50 3.69
CA PHE A 89 4.21 -10.79 3.86
C PHE A 89 4.78 -11.12 5.24
N SER A 90 6.09 -11.30 5.32
CA SER A 90 6.79 -11.51 6.57
C SER A 90 8.22 -11.02 6.51
N ASP A 91 8.73 -10.52 7.62
CA ASP A 91 10.14 -10.21 7.83
C ASP A 91 10.53 -10.53 9.28
N ALA A 92 11.82 -10.75 9.53
CA ALA A 92 12.31 -11.10 10.85
C ALA A 92 13.77 -10.65 11.04
N GLY A 93 14.17 -10.51 12.30
CA GLY A 93 15.56 -10.20 12.65
C GLY A 93 15.89 -10.65 14.07
N GLU A 94 17.18 -10.76 14.34
CA GLU A 94 17.71 -11.14 15.64
C GLU A 94 19.00 -10.39 15.95
N PHE A 95 19.25 -10.14 17.23
CA PHE A 95 20.47 -9.48 17.70
C PHE A 95 20.71 -9.76 19.18
N SER A 96 21.96 -9.59 19.62
CA SER A 96 22.37 -9.70 21.02
C SER A 96 22.57 -8.32 21.62
N SER A 97 22.07 -8.08 22.84
CA SER A 97 22.25 -6.81 23.55
C SER A 97 22.37 -7.01 25.06
N THR A 98 23.14 -6.17 25.72
CA THR A 98 23.16 -6.07 27.20
C THR A 98 22.04 -5.19 27.74
N GLU A 99 21.37 -4.44 26.86
CA GLU A 99 20.26 -3.56 27.21
C GLU A 99 18.95 -4.34 27.39
N LYS A 100 18.16 -3.95 28.39
CA LYS A 100 16.81 -4.47 28.63
C LYS A 100 15.74 -3.75 27.82
N ARG A 101 16.18 -2.85 26.93
CA ARG A 101 15.35 -1.98 26.10
C ARG A 101 15.77 -2.10 24.64
N TRP A 102 14.78 -2.12 23.75
CA TRP A 102 14.94 -2.03 22.31
C TRP A 102 13.87 -1.11 21.72
N THR A 103 14.31 -0.10 20.96
CA THR A 103 13.40 0.69 20.12
C THR A 103 13.29 0.02 18.76
N VAL A 104 12.05 -0.20 18.30
CA VAL A 104 11.79 -0.87 17.02
C VAL A 104 12.59 -0.23 15.91
N ASN A 105 13.39 -1.06 15.23
CA ASN A 105 14.11 -0.72 14.03
C ASN A 105 14.22 -1.99 13.18
N PHE A 106 13.58 -2.00 12.00
CA PHE A 106 13.59 -3.14 11.09
C PHE A 106 14.81 -3.15 10.15
N GLY A 107 15.64 -2.11 10.21
CA GLY A 107 16.70 -1.82 9.25
C GLY A 107 16.44 -0.50 8.51
N GLU A 108 17.46 0.02 7.84
CA GLU A 108 17.33 1.24 7.04
C GLU A 108 16.23 1.09 5.99
N GLU A 109 15.45 2.16 5.78
CA GLU A 109 14.38 2.28 4.78
C GLU A 109 13.18 1.33 4.92
N LYS A 110 13.20 0.36 5.85
CA LYS A 110 12.08 -0.57 6.06
C LYS A 110 10.97 0.07 6.89
N LEU A 111 9.82 0.25 6.25
CA LEU A 111 8.57 0.65 6.90
C LEU A 111 7.57 -0.50 6.80
N LEU A 112 7.40 -1.23 7.90
CA LEU A 112 6.59 -2.44 7.95
C LEU A 112 5.45 -2.26 8.95
N GLY A 113 4.29 -2.82 8.65
CA GLY A 113 3.18 -2.92 9.59
C GLY A 113 2.62 -4.34 9.66
N GLY A 114 1.52 -4.52 10.38
CA GLY A 114 0.93 -5.84 10.65
C GLY A 114 1.18 -6.31 12.07
N LYS A 115 1.23 -7.63 12.27
CA LYS A 115 1.42 -8.26 13.59
C LYS A 115 2.90 -8.40 13.87
N LEU A 116 3.40 -7.73 14.91
CA LEU A 116 4.79 -7.83 15.36
C LEU A 116 4.85 -8.68 16.64
N VAL A 117 5.73 -9.67 16.63
CA VAL A 117 6.07 -10.49 17.79
C VAL A 117 7.53 -10.24 18.13
N VAL A 118 7.80 -9.82 19.36
CA VAL A 118 9.15 -9.64 19.90
C VAL A 118 9.39 -10.70 20.96
N SER A 119 10.51 -11.41 20.84
CA SER A 119 10.94 -12.42 21.80
C SER A 119 12.31 -12.07 22.37
N VAL A 120 12.49 -12.27 23.67
CA VAL A 120 13.78 -12.12 24.34
C VAL A 120 14.13 -13.42 25.04
N LYS A 121 15.28 -14.00 24.70
CA LYS A 121 15.87 -15.14 25.41
C LYS A 121 16.85 -14.62 26.46
N ILE A 122 16.62 -15.02 27.71
CA ILE A 122 17.34 -14.62 28.92
C ILE A 122 17.78 -15.91 29.63
N GLY A 123 19.00 -16.37 29.36
CA GLY A 123 19.40 -17.73 29.72
C GLY A 123 18.53 -18.76 29.01
N GLU A 124 17.83 -19.61 29.76
CA GLU A 124 16.89 -20.61 29.21
C GLU A 124 15.46 -20.08 29.06
N LEU A 125 15.13 -18.95 29.70
CA LEU A 125 13.79 -18.36 29.64
C LEU A 125 13.61 -17.59 28.33
N ILE A 126 12.44 -17.75 27.68
CA ILE A 126 12.02 -16.92 26.56
C ILE A 126 10.72 -16.22 26.95
N ILE A 127 10.72 -14.89 26.88
CA ILE A 127 9.52 -14.07 27.03
C ILE A 127 9.11 -13.50 25.67
N LYS A 128 7.81 -13.33 25.43
CA LYS A 128 7.26 -12.79 24.18
C LYS A 128 6.31 -11.62 24.43
N ARG A 129 6.25 -10.69 23.48
CA ARG A 129 5.31 -9.57 23.45
C ARG A 129 4.77 -9.40 22.04
N ASN A 130 3.45 -9.23 21.92
CA ASN A 130 2.78 -9.05 20.65
C ASN A 130 2.24 -7.62 20.55
N ILE A 131 2.36 -6.99 19.39
CA ILE A 131 1.68 -5.72 19.08
C ILE A 131 1.14 -5.74 17.65
N LYS A 132 0.27 -4.79 17.32
CA LYS A 132 -0.14 -4.51 15.94
C LYS A 132 0.35 -3.13 15.51
N ILE A 133 0.94 -3.03 14.32
CA ILE A 133 1.29 -1.77 13.68
C ILE A 133 0.30 -1.54 12.53
N LYS A 134 -0.38 -0.40 12.56
CA LYS A 134 -1.36 0.09 11.58
C LYS A 134 -0.75 1.22 10.77
N GLY A 135 -1.29 1.46 9.58
CA GLY A 135 -0.91 2.56 8.72
C GLY A 135 -1.80 3.78 8.90
N GLN A 136 -1.26 4.94 8.54
CA GLN A 136 -1.98 6.20 8.51
C GLN A 136 -1.89 6.79 7.10
N ASN A 137 -3.03 7.23 6.57
CA ASN A 137 -3.06 7.96 5.32
C ASN A 137 -2.40 9.34 5.49
N PRO A 138 -1.63 9.82 4.50
CA PRO A 138 -1.14 11.20 4.52
C PRO A 138 -2.31 12.18 4.42
N ILE A 139 -2.09 13.41 4.88
CA ILE A 139 -2.97 14.52 4.53
C ILE A 139 -2.73 14.85 3.05
N VAL A 140 -3.80 15.13 2.30
CA VAL A 140 -3.74 15.37 0.85
C VAL A 140 -2.76 16.48 0.48
N THR A 141 -2.62 17.52 1.31
CA THR A 141 -1.65 18.60 1.10
C THR A 141 -0.21 18.10 1.13
N ASP A 142 0.13 17.24 2.08
CA ASP A 142 1.48 16.70 2.24
C ASP A 142 1.80 15.68 1.16
N LEU A 143 0.79 14.88 0.77
CA LEU A 143 0.87 13.99 -0.38
C LEU A 143 1.18 14.79 -1.66
N HIS A 144 0.43 15.86 -1.93
CA HIS A 144 0.65 16.68 -3.12
C HIS A 144 2.02 17.36 -3.10
N ALA A 145 2.44 17.90 -1.95
CA ALA A 145 3.75 18.49 -1.79
C ALA A 145 4.88 17.47 -2.04
N PHE A 146 4.70 16.23 -1.58
CA PHE A 146 5.64 15.15 -1.89
C PHE A 146 5.66 14.83 -3.40
N ILE A 147 4.49 14.70 -4.04
CA ILE A 147 4.40 14.43 -5.48
C ILE A 147 5.06 15.55 -6.30
N ASP A 148 4.94 16.81 -5.89
CA ASP A 148 5.56 17.96 -6.56
C ASP A 148 7.10 17.94 -6.52
N THR A 149 7.70 17.13 -5.63
CA THR A 149 9.15 16.90 -5.64
C THR A 149 9.59 15.90 -6.72
N LEU A 150 8.64 15.17 -7.30
CA LEU A 150 8.89 14.16 -8.34
C LEU A 150 8.78 14.82 -9.72
N GLU A 151 9.65 14.40 -10.64
CA GLU A 151 9.68 14.96 -11.98
C GLU A 151 8.42 14.59 -12.77
N ASN A 152 7.82 15.58 -13.45
CA ASN A 152 6.69 15.40 -14.36
C ASN A 152 5.52 14.58 -13.80
N SER A 153 5.09 14.89 -12.58
CA SER A 153 4.17 14.09 -11.78
C SER A 153 2.76 14.70 -11.64
N SER A 154 2.46 15.78 -12.37
CA SER A 154 1.15 16.47 -12.29
C SER A 154 -0.04 15.54 -12.53
N GLY A 155 0.05 14.69 -13.57
CA GLY A 155 -0.97 13.70 -13.88
C GLY A 155 -1.12 12.61 -12.83
N LEU A 156 -0.04 12.31 -12.09
CA LEU A 156 -0.05 11.31 -11.02
C LEU A 156 -1.03 11.72 -9.90
N LYS A 157 -1.16 13.01 -9.58
CA LYS A 157 -2.13 13.48 -8.57
C LYS A 157 -3.57 13.13 -8.96
N LYS A 158 -3.94 13.38 -10.21
CA LYS A 158 -5.29 13.06 -10.74
C LYS A 158 -5.53 11.56 -10.75
N LEU A 159 -4.52 10.81 -11.17
CA LEU A 159 -4.54 9.35 -11.20
C LEU A 159 -4.78 8.76 -9.82
N LEU A 160 -4.04 9.18 -8.79
CA LEU A 160 -4.17 8.65 -7.43
C LEU A 160 -5.50 9.02 -6.78
N ALA A 161 -6.02 10.21 -7.05
CA ALA A 161 -7.34 10.63 -6.63
C ALA A 161 -8.42 9.71 -7.22
N HIS A 162 -8.24 9.28 -8.47
CA HIS A 162 -9.13 8.33 -9.15
C HIS A 162 -8.96 6.89 -8.64
N GLU A 163 -7.73 6.39 -8.54
CA GLU A 163 -7.43 4.99 -8.19
C GLU A 163 -7.85 4.61 -6.78
N SER A 164 -7.63 5.51 -5.81
CA SER A 164 -7.74 5.15 -4.40
C SER A 164 -8.31 6.25 -3.51
N PHE A 165 -8.78 7.36 -4.09
CA PHE A 165 -9.17 8.56 -3.35
C PHE A 165 -8.02 9.09 -2.46
N ASN A 166 -6.78 9.02 -2.96
CA ASN A 166 -5.57 9.41 -2.23
C ASN A 166 -5.35 8.62 -0.92
N LYS A 167 -5.83 7.36 -0.85
CA LYS A 167 -5.66 6.50 0.33
C LYS A 167 -4.68 5.38 0.04
N GLN A 168 -3.71 5.20 0.95
CA GLN A 168 -2.88 4.00 1.02
C GLN A 168 -3.54 2.90 1.85
N PHE A 169 -4.27 3.28 2.91
CA PHE A 169 -4.83 2.39 3.92
C PHE A 169 -6.35 2.53 4.01
N ILE A 170 -7.01 1.44 4.39
CA ILE A 170 -8.40 1.46 4.83
C ILE A 170 -8.44 1.99 6.26
N ASN A 171 -9.16 3.08 6.50
CA ASN A 171 -9.18 3.74 7.81
C ASN A 171 -9.76 2.83 8.90
N LEU A 172 -10.69 1.94 8.53
CA LEU A 172 -11.32 1.01 9.47
C LEU A 172 -10.34 0.05 10.16
N ASP A 173 -9.33 -0.46 9.44
CA ASP A 173 -8.39 -1.46 9.98
C ASP A 173 -6.92 -1.02 9.99
N GLY A 174 -6.60 0.07 9.29
CA GLY A 174 -5.25 0.59 9.14
C GLY A 174 -4.35 -0.30 8.30
N GLU A 175 -4.90 -1.18 7.47
CA GLU A 175 -4.13 -2.04 6.58
C GLU A 175 -4.12 -1.48 5.15
N PRO A 176 -3.06 -1.73 4.35
CA PRO A 176 -2.99 -1.27 2.97
C PRO A 176 -4.21 -1.67 2.14
N ILE A 177 -4.60 -0.84 1.19
CA ILE A 177 -5.65 -1.17 0.21
C ILE A 177 -5.15 -2.33 -0.64
N VAL A 178 -6.00 -3.35 -0.82
CA VAL A 178 -5.71 -4.50 -1.68
C VAL A 178 -6.92 -4.76 -2.59
N SER A 179 -6.71 -4.63 -3.89
CA SER A 179 -7.69 -4.97 -4.91
C SER A 179 -7.72 -6.47 -5.21
N PHE A 180 -8.70 -6.92 -6.00
CA PHE A 180 -8.88 -8.34 -6.29
C PHE A 180 -7.83 -8.92 -7.24
N ASP A 181 -7.26 -8.05 -8.07
CA ASP A 181 -6.20 -8.32 -9.05
C ASP A 181 -4.79 -8.10 -8.47
N GLN A 182 -4.68 -8.05 -7.13
CA GLN A 182 -3.42 -7.85 -6.40
C GLN A 182 -2.75 -6.49 -6.67
N GLY A 183 -3.56 -5.43 -6.80
CA GLY A 183 -3.10 -4.05 -6.72
C GLY A 183 -3.00 -3.61 -5.26
N TYR A 184 -1.90 -2.94 -4.92
CA TYR A 184 -1.61 -2.55 -3.54
C TYR A 184 -1.42 -1.03 -3.39
N GLY A 185 -2.06 -0.48 -2.35
CA GLY A 185 -1.83 0.91 -1.92
C GLY A 185 -2.42 1.96 -2.85
N MET A 186 -1.95 3.19 -2.71
CA MET A 186 -2.55 4.37 -3.33
C MET A 186 -2.44 4.36 -4.86
N ALA A 187 -1.31 3.89 -5.37
CA ALA A 187 -1.04 3.73 -6.80
C ALA A 187 -1.47 2.36 -7.35
N GLN A 188 -2.16 1.52 -6.57
CA GLN A 188 -2.65 0.20 -7.00
C GLN A 188 -1.58 -0.64 -7.72
N MET A 189 -0.35 -0.67 -7.20
CA MET A 189 0.78 -1.35 -7.86
C MET A 189 0.50 -2.86 -7.99
N THR A 190 0.52 -3.39 -9.21
CA THR A 190 0.17 -4.78 -9.55
C THR A 190 1.34 -5.57 -10.16
N ASN A 191 2.03 -4.99 -11.15
CA ASN A 191 3.12 -5.66 -11.88
C ASN A 191 4.28 -4.69 -12.21
N PRO A 192 5.49 -4.91 -11.66
CA PRO A 192 5.81 -5.96 -10.70
C PRO A 192 5.05 -5.79 -9.38
N ALA A 193 4.72 -6.89 -8.73
CA ALA A 193 4.05 -6.84 -7.44
C ALA A 193 4.98 -6.17 -6.40
N PRO A 194 4.49 -5.19 -5.62
CA PRO A 194 5.33 -4.45 -4.68
C PRO A 194 5.87 -5.37 -3.58
N ASP A 195 6.99 -4.97 -2.98
CA ASP A 195 7.52 -5.59 -1.77
C ASP A 195 6.77 -5.12 -0.51
N TYR A 196 7.19 -5.62 0.65
CA TYR A 196 6.51 -5.35 1.91
C TYR A 196 6.55 -3.86 2.28
N THR A 197 7.72 -3.23 2.15
CA THR A 197 7.93 -1.80 2.42
C THR A 197 7.12 -0.94 1.47
N THR A 198 7.14 -1.22 0.16
CA THR A 198 6.37 -0.49 -0.86
C THR A 198 4.86 -0.59 -0.62
N THR A 199 4.42 -1.68 0.03
CA THR A 199 3.01 -1.87 0.37
C THR A 199 2.60 -1.09 1.63
N TRP A 200 3.50 -0.89 2.59
CA TRP A 200 3.22 -0.21 3.86
C TRP A 200 3.71 1.24 3.94
N SER A 201 4.56 1.69 3.02
CA SER A 201 4.99 3.08 2.91
C SER A 201 4.27 3.75 1.76
N TRP A 202 3.38 4.71 2.07
CA TRP A 202 2.73 5.51 1.03
C TRP A 202 3.77 6.24 0.18
N LYS A 203 4.88 6.72 0.75
CA LYS A 203 5.96 7.36 -0.03
C LYS A 203 6.62 6.39 -1.00
N ALA A 204 6.95 5.17 -0.56
CA ALA A 204 7.53 4.16 -1.44
C ALA A 204 6.54 3.71 -2.53
N ASN A 205 5.26 3.55 -2.17
CA ASN A 205 4.19 3.24 -3.11
C ASN A 205 4.06 4.32 -4.20
N ILE A 206 4.09 5.60 -3.81
CA ILE A 206 4.01 6.74 -4.72
C ILE A 206 5.25 6.84 -5.62
N LYS A 207 6.45 6.58 -5.10
CA LYS A 207 7.67 6.52 -5.91
C LYS A 207 7.55 5.42 -6.98
N ALA A 208 7.14 4.21 -6.59
CA ALA A 208 6.93 3.10 -7.53
C ALA A 208 5.85 3.42 -8.58
N GLY A 209 4.75 4.08 -8.16
CA GLY A 209 3.71 4.57 -9.07
C GLY A 209 4.22 5.65 -10.02
N ASN A 210 5.06 6.57 -9.55
CA ASN A 210 5.69 7.59 -10.39
C ASN A 210 6.61 6.97 -11.43
N ASP A 211 7.44 5.98 -11.06
CA ASP A 211 8.33 5.30 -12.00
C ASP A 211 7.53 4.63 -13.13
N LEU A 212 6.41 3.96 -12.78
CA LEU A 212 5.50 3.40 -13.77
C LEU A 212 4.86 4.50 -14.63
N PHE A 213 4.42 5.59 -14.02
CA PHE A 213 3.81 6.72 -14.74
C PHE A 213 4.79 7.36 -15.72
N GLN A 214 6.07 7.54 -15.34
CA GLN A 214 7.10 8.04 -16.26
C GLN A 214 7.30 7.09 -17.44
N ALA A 215 7.31 5.76 -17.22
CA ALA A 215 7.38 4.81 -18.32
C ALA A 215 6.18 4.92 -19.29
N LYS A 216 4.97 5.22 -18.76
CA LYS A 216 3.78 5.51 -19.58
C LYS A 216 3.90 6.83 -20.34
N ARG A 217 4.44 7.88 -19.71
CA ARG A 217 4.72 9.16 -20.37
C ARG A 217 5.73 9.00 -21.50
N GLU A 218 6.81 8.25 -21.30
CA GLU A 218 7.75 7.94 -22.38
C GLU A 218 7.09 7.20 -23.53
N GLN A 219 6.20 6.25 -23.24
CA GLN A 219 5.42 5.55 -24.27
C GLN A 219 4.48 6.49 -25.02
N ALA A 220 3.83 7.43 -24.33
CA ALA A 220 3.01 8.47 -24.94
C ALA A 220 3.85 9.38 -25.86
N ILE A 221 5.00 9.87 -25.37
CA ILE A 221 5.93 10.69 -26.15
C ILE A 221 6.38 9.97 -27.41
N ARG A 222 6.76 8.68 -27.32
CA ARG A 222 7.15 7.88 -28.49
C ARG A 222 6.04 7.74 -29.53
N HIS A 223 4.79 7.63 -29.09
CA HIS A 223 3.64 7.51 -29.98
C HIS A 223 3.29 8.86 -30.62
N LEU A 224 3.17 9.92 -29.81
CA LEU A 224 2.84 11.27 -30.27
C LEU A 224 3.93 11.89 -31.15
N SER A 225 5.19 11.48 -31.00
CA SER A 225 6.30 11.96 -31.85
C SER A 225 6.31 11.35 -33.25
N GLN A 226 5.42 10.41 -33.56
CA GLN A 226 5.33 9.81 -34.90
C GLN A 226 4.82 10.81 -35.95
N HIS A 227 4.04 11.82 -35.53
CA HIS A 227 3.39 12.78 -36.43
C HIS A 227 3.24 14.15 -35.79
N GLY A 228 3.36 15.20 -36.62
CA GLY A 228 2.96 16.56 -36.26
C GLY A 228 3.56 17.09 -34.94
N THR A 229 2.85 18.04 -34.34
CA THR A 229 3.14 18.58 -33.01
C THR A 229 2.14 18.04 -32.00
N TYR A 230 2.55 17.96 -30.73
CA TYR A 230 1.71 17.60 -29.59
C TYR A 230 2.04 18.48 -28.39
N THR A 231 1.14 18.51 -27.40
CA THR A 231 1.30 19.29 -26.16
C THR A 231 1.62 18.39 -24.96
N ASP A 232 2.11 18.98 -23.88
CA ASP A 232 2.34 18.26 -22.62
C ASP A 232 1.03 17.69 -22.03
N ASP A 233 -0.09 18.40 -22.19
CA ASP A 233 -1.42 17.89 -21.79
C ASP A 233 -1.80 16.62 -22.55
N MET A 234 -1.43 16.52 -23.83
CA MET A 234 -1.65 15.31 -24.61
C MET A 234 -0.79 14.15 -24.09
N VAL A 235 0.48 14.41 -23.74
CA VAL A 235 1.35 13.41 -23.12
C VAL A 235 0.79 12.93 -21.80
N GLU A 236 0.33 13.85 -20.93
CA GLU A 236 -0.28 13.51 -19.64
C GLU A 236 -1.54 12.65 -19.81
N ARG A 237 -2.47 13.09 -20.67
CA ARG A 237 -3.73 12.38 -20.90
C ARG A 237 -3.50 11.00 -21.52
N GLU A 238 -2.58 10.89 -22.47
CA GLU A 238 -2.24 9.61 -23.07
C GLU A 238 -1.50 8.68 -22.11
N ALA A 239 -0.65 9.21 -21.24
CA ALA A 239 -0.01 8.41 -20.18
C ALA A 239 -1.05 7.85 -19.19
N ILE A 240 -2.06 8.62 -18.83
CA ILE A 240 -3.20 8.17 -18.01
C ILE A 240 -4.00 7.09 -18.74
N ALA A 241 -4.25 7.23 -20.04
CA ALA A 241 -4.90 6.17 -20.82
C ALA A 241 -4.06 4.88 -20.84
N LEU A 242 -2.75 5.00 -21.03
CA LEU A 242 -1.80 3.88 -21.06
C LEU A 242 -1.60 3.21 -19.70
N TRP A 243 -1.93 3.89 -18.61
CA TRP A 243 -1.93 3.33 -17.27
C TRP A 243 -2.98 2.21 -17.15
N ASN A 244 -4.22 2.48 -17.55
CA ASN A 244 -5.29 1.48 -17.57
C ASN A 244 -5.17 0.52 -18.77
N GLY A 245 -4.77 1.05 -19.93
CA GLY A 245 -4.49 0.28 -21.12
C GLY A 245 -5.04 0.92 -22.40
N GLY A 246 -4.15 1.19 -23.36
CA GLY A 246 -4.48 1.76 -24.66
C GLY A 246 -4.09 3.23 -24.82
N TYR A 247 -3.99 3.67 -26.07
CA TYR A 247 -3.65 5.05 -26.41
C TYR A 247 -4.91 5.93 -26.45
N TYR A 248 -4.77 7.19 -26.06
CA TYR A 248 -5.87 8.16 -26.11
C TYR A 248 -6.02 8.79 -27.49
N TYR A 249 -4.92 9.08 -28.18
CA TYR A 249 -4.95 9.79 -29.46
C TYR A 249 -4.75 8.86 -30.66
N LYS A 250 -5.19 9.30 -31.83
CA LYS A 250 -4.78 8.80 -33.15
C LYS A 250 -4.50 9.99 -34.06
N TRP A 251 -3.62 9.78 -35.02
CA TRP A 251 -3.39 10.77 -36.07
C TRP A 251 -4.54 10.75 -37.09
N ASP A 252 -5.01 11.93 -37.50
CA ASP A 252 -5.93 12.13 -38.63
C ASP A 252 -5.18 12.82 -39.77
N ASP A 253 -4.91 12.09 -40.86
CA ASP A 253 -4.23 12.62 -42.04
C ASP A 253 -5.04 13.70 -42.77
N THR A 254 -6.37 13.69 -42.65
CA THR A 254 -7.25 14.63 -43.33
C THR A 254 -7.09 16.04 -42.77
N THR A 255 -7.05 16.14 -41.44
CA THR A 255 -6.90 17.40 -40.72
C THR A 255 -5.46 17.67 -40.29
N SER A 256 -4.55 16.70 -40.51
CA SER A 256 -3.15 16.73 -40.07
C SER A 256 -3.04 17.08 -38.57
N SER A 257 -3.81 16.38 -37.74
CA SER A 257 -3.88 16.64 -36.31
C SER A 257 -4.10 15.37 -35.49
N TRP A 258 -3.65 15.38 -34.25
CA TRP A 258 -4.01 14.36 -33.26
C TRP A 258 -5.46 14.55 -32.81
N VAL A 259 -6.24 13.46 -32.85
CA VAL A 259 -7.65 13.43 -32.45
C VAL A 259 -7.92 12.29 -31.48
N ARG A 260 -9.00 12.37 -30.70
CA ARG A 260 -9.42 11.30 -29.78
C ARG A 260 -9.60 9.97 -30.55
N LYS A 261 -8.95 8.91 -30.06
CA LYS A 261 -8.88 7.59 -30.69
C LYS A 261 -10.23 6.90 -30.55
N TYR A 262 -10.99 6.85 -31.64
CA TYR A 262 -12.34 6.25 -31.77
C TYR A 262 -13.50 7.17 -31.42
N ASN A 263 -14.62 6.92 -32.12
CA ASN A 263 -15.95 7.38 -31.72
C ASN A 263 -16.42 6.46 -30.57
N HIS A 264 -15.84 6.64 -29.39
CA HIS A 264 -16.15 5.86 -28.20
C HIS A 264 -17.11 6.63 -27.29
N LEU A 265 -18.22 6.01 -26.91
CA LEU A 265 -19.10 6.46 -25.85
C LEU A 265 -18.68 5.77 -24.54
N CYS A 266 -18.40 6.53 -23.50
CA CYS A 266 -17.94 6.00 -22.22
C CYS A 266 -19.11 5.88 -21.24
N ASP A 267 -19.12 4.83 -20.43
CA ASP A 267 -20.12 4.65 -19.39
C ASP A 267 -19.73 5.45 -18.14
N SER A 268 -20.46 6.53 -17.88
CA SER A 268 -20.23 7.45 -16.77
C SER A 268 -20.42 6.81 -15.40
N ASN A 269 -21.12 5.67 -15.32
CA ASN A 269 -21.32 4.89 -14.09
C ASN A 269 -20.13 3.98 -13.77
N THR A 270 -19.16 3.89 -14.68
CA THR A 270 -17.98 3.05 -14.54
C THR A 270 -16.71 3.89 -14.57
N GLY A 271 -15.57 3.23 -14.31
CA GLY A 271 -14.26 3.88 -14.37
C GLY A 271 -13.57 3.78 -15.72
N ASN A 272 -13.86 2.74 -16.52
CA ASN A 272 -13.07 2.41 -17.70
C ASN A 272 -13.81 1.58 -18.76
N ILE A 273 -15.15 1.55 -18.74
CA ILE A 273 -15.95 0.80 -19.72
C ILE A 273 -16.50 1.78 -20.76
N GLY A 274 -16.55 1.34 -22.02
CA GLY A 274 -17.22 2.07 -23.08
C GLY A 274 -17.55 1.21 -24.30
N TRP A 275 -18.16 1.87 -25.29
CA TRP A 275 -18.63 1.28 -26.53
C TRP A 275 -18.06 2.00 -27.75
N ASN A 276 -17.49 1.23 -28.67
CA ASN A 276 -17.15 1.74 -29.98
C ASN A 276 -18.44 1.95 -30.78
N MET A 277 -18.78 3.22 -31.05
CA MET A 277 -20.01 3.60 -31.75
C MET A 277 -19.97 3.34 -33.25
N ASN A 278 -18.82 2.93 -33.79
CA ASN A 278 -18.71 2.40 -35.15
C ASN A 278 -19.16 0.93 -35.23
N ASN A 279 -19.34 0.25 -34.10
CA ASN A 279 -19.94 -1.09 -34.10
C ASN A 279 -21.45 -0.95 -34.38
N PRO A 280 -22.00 -1.64 -35.40
CA PRO A 280 -23.42 -1.58 -35.73
C PRO A 280 -24.35 -1.89 -34.55
N THR A 281 -23.96 -2.76 -33.62
CA THR A 281 -24.74 -3.11 -32.44
C THR A 281 -24.83 -1.97 -31.41
N ASN A 282 -23.89 -1.02 -31.45
CA ASN A 282 -23.85 0.14 -30.55
C ASN A 282 -24.31 1.44 -31.25
N ALA A 283 -24.16 1.52 -32.57
CA ALA A 283 -24.41 2.73 -33.35
C ALA A 283 -25.82 3.29 -33.11
N GLY A 284 -25.88 4.60 -32.82
CA GLY A 284 -27.14 5.33 -32.59
C GLY A 284 -27.81 5.07 -31.23
N GLN A 285 -27.26 4.19 -30.39
CA GLN A 285 -27.77 3.98 -29.03
C GLN A 285 -27.21 5.04 -28.07
N THR A 286 -28.01 5.35 -27.04
CA THR A 286 -27.63 6.23 -25.93
C THR A 286 -26.83 5.46 -24.88
N GLU A 287 -26.12 6.20 -24.02
CA GLU A 287 -25.39 5.61 -22.89
C GLU A 287 -26.31 4.78 -21.98
N GLU A 288 -27.49 5.32 -21.63
CA GLU A 288 -28.46 4.62 -20.78
C GLU A 288 -28.93 3.29 -21.40
N GLN A 289 -29.18 3.26 -22.72
CA GLN A 289 -29.58 2.04 -23.41
C GLN A 289 -28.48 0.98 -23.38
N LEU A 290 -27.24 1.39 -23.66
CA LEU A 290 -26.10 0.50 -23.69
C LEU A 290 -25.72 0.01 -22.28
N HIS A 291 -25.74 0.90 -21.28
CA HIS A 291 -25.53 0.56 -19.88
C HIS A 291 -26.56 -0.47 -19.42
N ASN A 292 -27.84 -0.23 -19.66
CA ASN A 292 -28.90 -1.15 -19.26
C ASN A 292 -28.79 -2.52 -19.94
N ARG A 293 -28.35 -2.55 -21.21
CA ARG A 293 -28.10 -3.80 -21.94
C ARG A 293 -26.96 -4.59 -21.31
N ASP A 294 -25.88 -3.93 -20.91
CA ASP A 294 -24.59 -4.60 -20.64
C ASP A 294 -24.21 -4.71 -19.17
N GLN A 295 -24.74 -3.88 -18.27
CA GLN A 295 -24.29 -3.76 -16.88
C GLN A 295 -24.25 -5.08 -16.10
N SER A 296 -25.17 -6.00 -16.41
CA SER A 296 -25.26 -7.32 -15.78
C SER A 296 -24.07 -8.22 -16.12
N THR A 297 -23.38 -7.96 -17.23
CA THR A 297 -22.24 -8.73 -17.73
C THR A 297 -20.90 -8.22 -17.23
N TYR A 298 -20.83 -6.99 -16.69
CA TYR A 298 -19.57 -6.37 -16.24
C TYR A 298 -18.86 -7.17 -15.15
N ALA A 299 -19.63 -7.81 -14.26
CA ALA A 299 -19.07 -8.63 -13.18
C ALA A 299 -18.28 -9.84 -13.68
N SER A 300 -18.52 -10.29 -14.91
CA SER A 300 -17.77 -11.37 -15.57
C SER A 300 -16.46 -10.91 -16.21
N GLY A 301 -16.14 -9.61 -16.12
CA GLY A 301 -14.95 -9.04 -16.76
C GLY A 301 -14.96 -9.27 -18.27
N SER A 302 -13.79 -9.47 -18.87
CA SER A 302 -13.69 -9.69 -20.33
C SER A 302 -14.49 -10.91 -20.83
N ALA A 303 -14.84 -11.87 -19.96
CA ALA A 303 -15.68 -13.00 -20.32
C ALA A 303 -17.16 -12.63 -20.52
N GLY A 304 -17.59 -11.45 -20.06
CA GLY A 304 -18.93 -10.90 -20.31
C GLY A 304 -19.05 -10.18 -21.66
N GLN A 305 -17.95 -9.93 -22.36
CA GLN A 305 -17.94 -9.25 -23.65
C GLN A 305 -18.33 -10.21 -24.76
N SER A 306 -19.23 -9.78 -25.65
CA SER A 306 -19.71 -10.59 -26.78
C SER A 306 -20.18 -9.70 -27.94
N ALA A 307 -20.65 -10.31 -29.03
CA ALA A 307 -21.23 -9.56 -30.15
C ALA A 307 -22.50 -8.78 -29.75
N ASP A 308 -23.30 -9.34 -28.84
CA ASP A 308 -24.53 -8.72 -28.31
C ASP A 308 -24.23 -7.74 -27.16
N HIS A 309 -23.13 -7.98 -26.44
CA HIS A 309 -22.63 -7.15 -25.34
C HIS A 309 -21.26 -6.58 -25.70
N ALA A 310 -21.24 -5.71 -26.72
CA ALA A 310 -20.02 -5.21 -27.35
C ALA A 310 -19.41 -4.00 -26.60
N TRP A 311 -19.32 -4.09 -25.28
CA TRP A 311 -18.58 -3.17 -24.43
C TRP A 311 -17.12 -3.62 -24.30
N VAL A 312 -16.22 -2.71 -23.97
CA VAL A 312 -14.79 -3.00 -23.76
C VAL A 312 -14.23 -2.21 -22.59
N TYR A 313 -13.14 -2.70 -22.00
CA TYR A 313 -12.26 -1.88 -21.17
C TYR A 313 -11.48 -0.92 -22.07
N SER A 314 -11.41 0.35 -21.67
CA SER A 314 -10.88 1.44 -22.49
C SER A 314 -10.09 2.40 -21.62
N GLY A 315 -8.77 2.47 -21.85
CA GLY A 315 -7.92 3.49 -21.25
C GLY A 315 -8.32 4.91 -21.65
N LEU A 316 -8.98 5.08 -22.81
CA LEU A 316 -9.54 6.36 -23.20
C LEU A 316 -10.71 6.77 -22.30
N CYS A 317 -11.63 5.85 -21.98
CA CYS A 317 -12.72 6.16 -21.04
C CYS A 317 -12.20 6.37 -19.61
N TYR A 318 -11.14 5.65 -19.25
CA TYR A 318 -10.42 5.88 -17.99
C TYR A 318 -9.83 7.29 -17.93
N ALA A 319 -9.15 7.74 -18.98
CA ALA A 319 -8.62 9.10 -19.05
C ALA A 319 -9.73 10.15 -19.00
N ASP A 320 -10.82 10.00 -19.76
CA ASP A 320 -11.98 10.92 -19.71
C ASP A 320 -12.51 11.04 -18.27
N LYS A 321 -12.71 9.90 -17.60
CA LYS A 321 -13.19 9.86 -16.22
C LYS A 321 -12.23 10.56 -15.24
N VAL A 322 -10.92 10.42 -15.43
CA VAL A 322 -9.90 11.10 -14.60
C VAL A 322 -9.94 12.62 -14.79
N TYR A 323 -10.27 13.11 -16.00
CA TYR A 323 -10.40 14.54 -16.30
C TYR A 323 -11.81 15.10 -16.07
N GLY A 324 -12.80 14.25 -15.78
CA GLY A 324 -14.18 14.66 -15.55
C GLY A 324 -14.94 14.98 -16.85
N GLU A 325 -14.53 14.34 -17.95
CA GLU A 325 -15.19 14.40 -19.27
C GLU A 325 -16.24 13.29 -19.44
#